data_AF-A0A924ZN26-F1
#
_entry.id   AF-A0A924ZN26-F1
#
_cell.length_a   1.000
_cell.length_b   1.000
_cell.length_c   1.000
_cell.angle_alpha   90.00
_cell.angle_beta   90.00
_cell.angle_gamma   90.00
#
_symmetry.space_group_name_H-M   'P 1'
#
loop_
_entity.id
_entity.type
_entity.pdbx_description
1 polymer ?
#
loop_
_entity_poly.entity_id
_entity_poly.type
_entity_poly.pdbx_seq_one_letter_code
_entity_poly.pdbx_strand_id
1 'polypeptide(L)'
;MGRDFKLSYANGNEVSLIETEKLFKTIKQSPASYLWYLLLAPVQLQSGTTTTSNGFYTETKPANTFPIGLIAGPGLAAGNMIAASSANKNFKNELMQYDLNGKTIKQGETVYGLIGSNSNSYDSIKIKKVE
;
A
#
# COMPACT_ATOMS: atom_id res chain seq x y z
N MET A 1 10.60 19.11 16.90
CA MET A 1 9.61 18.95 18.00
C MET A 1 10.21 18.15 19.15
N GLY A 2 9.77 18.34 20.39
CA GLY A 2 10.25 17.59 21.56
C GLY A 2 11.13 18.37 22.56
N ARG A 3 11.65 19.54 22.19
CA ARG A 3 12.34 20.46 23.13
C ARG A 3 11.46 21.62 23.57
N ASP A 4 10.93 22.39 22.61
CA ASP A 4 10.18 23.62 22.90
C ASP A 4 8.66 23.44 22.70
N PHE A 5 8.25 22.42 21.94
CA PHE A 5 6.85 22.11 21.63
C PHE A 5 6.60 20.60 21.72
N LYS A 6 5.48 20.23 22.33
CA LYS A 6 4.96 18.86 22.42
C LYS A 6 3.52 18.78 21.93
N LEU A 7 3.14 17.61 21.41
CA LEU A 7 1.78 17.30 21.01
C LEU A 7 1.08 16.56 22.17
N SER A 8 -0.11 17.00 22.53
CA SER A 8 -0.92 16.38 23.59
C SER A 8 -2.37 16.27 23.15
N TYR A 9 -3.03 15.19 23.54
CA TYR A 9 -4.47 15.04 23.40
C TYR A 9 -5.20 16.01 24.32
N ALA A 10 -6.45 16.35 23.98
CA ALA A 10 -7.28 17.22 24.80
C ALA A 10 -7.52 16.71 26.23
N ASN A 11 -7.47 15.39 26.42
CA ASN A 11 -7.56 14.71 27.72
C ASN A 11 -6.29 14.86 28.58
N GLY A 12 -5.22 15.48 28.07
CA GLY A 12 -3.96 15.70 28.77
C GLY A 12 -2.87 14.67 28.50
N ASN A 13 -3.18 13.53 27.90
CA ASN A 13 -2.20 12.50 27.52
C ASN A 13 -1.28 12.99 26.40
N GLU A 14 -0.02 12.56 26.42
CA GLU A 14 0.94 12.90 25.37
C GLU A 14 0.72 12.07 24.11
N VAL A 15 0.85 12.71 22.94
CA VAL A 15 0.79 12.03 21.65
C VAL A 15 2.13 11.35 21.41
N SER A 16 2.12 10.01 21.32
CA SER A 16 3.34 9.25 21.00
C SER A 16 3.73 9.46 19.54
N LEU A 17 4.84 10.17 19.32
CA LEU A 17 5.42 10.35 18.00
C LEU A 17 6.12 9.07 17.57
N ILE A 18 5.92 8.70 16.31
CA ILE A 18 6.59 7.57 15.69
C ILE A 18 7.73 8.11 14.82
N GLU A 19 8.89 7.46 14.87
CA GLU A 19 9.96 7.70 13.91
C GLU A 19 9.48 7.44 12.47
N THR A 20 9.88 8.31 11.56
CA THR A 20 9.47 8.31 10.14
C THR A 20 9.72 6.97 9.44
N GLU A 21 10.86 6.31 9.70
CA GLU A 21 11.16 5.00 9.10
C GLU A 21 10.20 3.90 9.63
N LYS A 22 9.82 3.97 10.91
CA LYS A 22 8.86 3.05 11.52
C LYS A 22 7.44 3.33 11.03
N LEU A 23 7.07 4.60 10.86
CA LEU A 23 5.81 5.03 10.25
C LEU A 23 5.68 4.48 8.82
N PHE A 24 6.71 4.67 7.99
CA PHE A 24 6.74 4.17 6.62
C PHE A 24 6.53 2.65 6.56
N LYS A 25 7.24 1.89 7.39
CA LYS A 25 7.10 0.42 7.43
C LYS A 25 5.71 -0.04 7.83
N THR A 26 5.00 0.75 8.64
CA THR A 26 3.66 0.43 9.14
C THR A 26 2.55 0.77 8.13
N ILE A 27 2.73 1.86 7.35
CA ILE A 27 1.65 2.41 6.50
C ILE A 27 1.82 2.05 5.01
N LYS A 28 3.02 1.68 4.55
CA LYS A 28 3.26 1.35 3.12
C LYS A 28 2.26 0.33 2.56
N GLN A 29 1.92 0.44 1.28
CA GLN A 29 1.08 -0.54 0.61
C GLN A 29 1.81 -1.89 0.51
N SER A 30 1.10 -2.99 0.76
CA SER A 30 1.62 -4.36 0.66
C SER A 30 1.56 -4.87 -0.79
N PRO A 31 2.69 -4.93 -1.53
CA PRO A 31 2.66 -5.31 -2.95
C PRO A 31 2.36 -6.81 -3.14
N ALA A 32 2.64 -7.63 -2.12
CA ALA A 32 2.40 -9.07 -2.16
C ALA A 32 0.92 -9.44 -2.28
N SER A 33 0.00 -8.58 -1.81
CA SER A 33 -1.44 -8.82 -1.96
C SER A 33 -1.88 -8.85 -3.43
N TYR A 34 -1.13 -8.23 -4.34
CA TYR A 34 -1.43 -8.28 -5.77
C TYR A 34 -0.98 -9.59 -6.43
N LEU A 35 -0.17 -10.41 -5.76
CA LEU A 35 0.18 -11.75 -6.25
C LEU A 35 -1.05 -12.67 -6.30
N TRP A 36 -2.14 -12.35 -5.60
CA TRP A 36 -3.39 -13.09 -5.71
C TRP A 36 -3.95 -13.09 -7.15
N TYR A 37 -3.62 -12.09 -7.97
CA TYR A 37 -3.99 -12.10 -9.40
C TYR A 37 -3.31 -13.24 -10.17
N LEU A 38 -2.20 -13.80 -9.70
CA LEU A 38 -1.59 -15.00 -10.31
C LEU A 38 -2.51 -16.23 -10.20
N LEU A 39 -3.47 -16.25 -9.28
CA LEU A 39 -4.48 -17.31 -9.24
C LEU A 39 -5.42 -17.30 -10.46
N LEU A 40 -5.42 -16.22 -11.25
CA LEU A 40 -6.11 -16.18 -12.54
C LEU A 40 -5.30 -16.87 -13.65
N ALA A 41 -4.01 -17.20 -13.44
CA ALA A 41 -3.15 -17.84 -14.43
C ALA A 41 -3.73 -19.12 -15.09
N PRO A 42 -4.35 -20.07 -14.33
CA PRO A 42 -4.94 -21.26 -14.93
C PRO A 42 -6.30 -21.02 -15.61
N VAL A 43 -6.84 -19.79 -15.62
CA VAL A 43 -8.12 -19.49 -16.26
C VAL A 43 -7.99 -19.57 -17.78
N GLN A 44 -8.86 -20.39 -18.39
CA GLN A 44 -8.93 -20.57 -19.83
C GLN A 44 -10.35 -20.23 -20.29
N LEU A 45 -10.47 -19.46 -21.38
CA LEU A 45 -11.75 -19.28 -22.07
C LEU A 45 -11.96 -20.43 -23.03
N GLN A 46 -13.08 -21.13 -22.88
CA GLN A 46 -13.49 -22.21 -23.76
C GLN A 46 -14.56 -21.69 -24.72
N SER A 47 -14.32 -21.83 -26.02
CA SER A 47 -15.26 -21.42 -27.07
C SER A 47 -15.80 -22.66 -27.78
N GLY A 48 -17.00 -23.10 -27.39
CA GLY A 48 -17.73 -24.21 -28.04
C GLY A 48 -17.17 -25.60 -27.77
N THR A 49 -17.83 -26.62 -28.34
CA THR A 49 -17.46 -28.04 -28.19
C THR A 49 -17.43 -28.74 -29.55
N THR A 50 -16.38 -29.52 -29.82
CA THR A 50 -16.27 -30.43 -30.96
C THR A 50 -16.55 -31.85 -30.47
N THR A 51 -17.44 -32.56 -31.18
CA THR A 51 -17.73 -33.97 -30.92
C THR A 51 -17.20 -34.81 -32.08
N THR A 52 -16.33 -35.77 -31.79
CA THR A 52 -15.78 -36.70 -32.78
C THR A 52 -16.27 -38.10 -32.43
N SER A 53 -16.87 -38.79 -33.40
CA SER A 53 -17.37 -40.16 -33.23
C SER A 53 -16.82 -41.05 -34.33
N ASN A 54 -16.23 -42.20 -33.95
CA ASN A 54 -15.68 -43.18 -34.90
C ASN A 54 -16.38 -44.54 -34.77
N GLY A 55 -17.71 -44.53 -34.58
CA GLY A 55 -18.57 -45.72 -34.61
C GLY A 55 -18.56 -46.61 -33.37
N PHE A 56 -17.47 -46.66 -32.59
CA PHE A 56 -17.39 -47.39 -31.31
C PHE A 56 -17.24 -46.47 -30.09
N TYR A 57 -16.77 -45.24 -30.29
CA TYR A 57 -16.51 -44.26 -29.23
C TYR A 57 -16.91 -42.87 -29.70
N THR A 58 -17.51 -42.09 -28.81
CA THR A 58 -17.83 -40.66 -29.03
C THR A 58 -17.11 -39.85 -27.96
N GLU A 59 -16.34 -38.86 -28.39
CA GLU A 59 -15.60 -37.97 -27.49
C GLU A 59 -15.98 -36.51 -27.79
N THR A 60 -16.36 -35.76 -26.74
CA THR A 60 -16.68 -34.33 -26.83
C THR A 60 -15.60 -33.54 -26.11
N LYS A 61 -14.99 -32.57 -26.81
CA LYS A 61 -13.89 -31.73 -26.29
C LYS A 61 -14.17 -30.25 -26.56
N PRO A 62 -13.57 -29.31 -25.83
CA PRO A 62 -13.62 -27.89 -26.16
C PRO A 62 -13.05 -27.64 -27.57
N ALA A 63 -13.73 -26.84 -28.39
CA ALA A 63 -13.32 -26.60 -29.78
C ALA A 63 -12.11 -25.66 -29.89
N ASN A 64 -12.09 -24.59 -29.09
CA ASN A 64 -10.96 -23.68 -28.95
C ASN A 64 -10.77 -23.30 -27.47
N THR A 65 -9.53 -23.34 -26.99
CA THR A 65 -9.13 -22.94 -25.64
C THR A 65 -8.15 -21.78 -25.73
N PHE A 66 -8.53 -20.57 -25.27
CA PHE A 66 -7.61 -19.43 -25.20
C PHE A 66 -7.19 -19.18 -23.74
N PRO A 67 -5.90 -19.31 -23.40
CA PRO A 67 -5.43 -19.19 -22.03
C PRO A 67 -5.29 -17.72 -21.63
N ILE A 68 -6.41 -17.02 -21.42
CA ILE A 68 -6.41 -15.60 -20.98
C ILE A 68 -5.69 -15.40 -19.64
N GLY A 69 -5.73 -16.41 -18.77
CA GLY A 69 -5.17 -16.37 -17.43
C GLY A 69 -3.68 -16.11 -17.42
N LEU A 70 -2.94 -16.71 -18.36
CA LEU A 70 -1.48 -16.59 -18.45
C LEU A 70 -1.01 -15.16 -18.77
N ILE A 71 -1.88 -14.32 -19.33
CA ILE A 71 -1.59 -12.91 -19.60
C ILE A 71 -2.21 -12.04 -18.50
N ALA A 72 -3.49 -12.25 -18.21
CA ALA A 72 -4.22 -11.44 -17.25
C ALA A 72 -3.64 -11.56 -15.84
N GLY A 73 -3.35 -12.77 -15.37
CA GLY A 73 -2.85 -13.00 -14.01
C GLY A 73 -1.49 -12.33 -13.77
N PRO A 74 -0.43 -12.69 -14.51
CA PRO A 74 0.88 -12.04 -14.39
C PRO A 74 0.85 -10.55 -14.73
N GLY A 75 0.07 -10.13 -15.74
CA GLY A 75 -0.03 -8.73 -16.15
C GLY A 75 -0.64 -7.84 -15.05
N LEU A 76 -1.75 -8.27 -14.46
CA LEU A 76 -2.40 -7.55 -13.36
C LEU A 76 -1.54 -7.57 -12.09
N ALA A 77 -0.92 -8.71 -11.76
CA ALA A 77 -0.02 -8.81 -10.62
C ALA A 77 1.18 -7.87 -10.77
N ALA A 78 1.89 -7.93 -11.91
CA ALA A 78 3.06 -7.11 -12.17
C ALA A 78 2.72 -5.61 -12.23
N GLY A 79 1.64 -5.24 -12.91
CA GLY A 79 1.21 -3.85 -13.04
C GLY A 79 0.93 -3.20 -11.68
N ASN A 80 0.15 -3.87 -10.83
CA ASN A 80 -0.16 -3.36 -9.49
C ASN A 80 1.07 -3.34 -8.57
N MET A 81 1.95 -4.34 -8.66
CA MET A 81 3.20 -4.35 -7.89
C MET A 81 4.11 -3.17 -8.27
N ILE A 82 4.23 -2.85 -9.56
CA ILE A 82 5.03 -1.70 -10.02
C ILE A 82 4.43 -0.40 -9.51
N ALA A 83 3.12 -0.22 -9.65
CA ALA A 83 2.42 0.97 -9.18
C ALA A 83 2.57 1.15 -7.66
N ALA A 84 2.34 0.10 -6.86
CA ALA A 84 2.49 0.13 -5.42
C ALA A 84 3.95 0.37 -4.98
N SER A 85 4.91 -0.22 -5.69
CA SER A 85 6.35 0.02 -5.44
C SER A 85 6.72 1.49 -5.68
N SER A 86 6.27 2.06 -6.79
CA SER A 86 6.46 3.48 -7.12
C SER A 86 5.83 4.39 -6.06
N ALA A 87 4.57 4.14 -5.71
CA ALA A 87 3.86 4.88 -4.66
C ALA A 87 4.56 4.79 -3.30
N ASN A 88 5.02 3.60 -2.90
CA ASN A 88 5.78 3.42 -1.66
C ASN A 88 7.11 4.18 -1.67
N LYS A 89 7.81 4.22 -2.81
CA LYS A 89 9.06 4.99 -2.93
C LYS A 89 8.81 6.48 -2.79
N ASN A 90 7.78 7.00 -3.46
CA ASN A 90 7.41 8.42 -3.37
C ASN A 90 6.96 8.78 -1.96
N PHE A 91 6.11 7.96 -1.35
CA PHE A 91 5.67 8.13 0.04
C PHE A 91 6.85 8.16 1.01
N LYS A 92 7.83 7.25 0.86
CA LYS A 92 9.06 7.27 1.67
C LYS A 92 9.82 8.60 1.51
N ASN A 93 9.99 9.06 0.27
CA ASN A 93 10.71 10.30 -0.02
C ASN A 93 10.02 11.51 0.61
N GLU A 94 8.69 11.62 0.48
CA GLU A 94 7.90 12.69 1.08
C GLU A 94 8.00 12.68 2.60
N LEU A 95 7.85 11.51 3.21
CA LEU A 95 7.99 11.34 4.66
C LEU A 95 9.37 11.79 5.17
N MET A 96 10.45 11.43 4.48
CA MET A 96 11.81 11.81 4.86
C MET A 96 12.10 13.30 4.59
N GLN A 97 11.59 13.84 3.48
CA GLN A 97 11.81 15.24 3.10
C GLN A 97 11.09 16.21 4.05
N TYR A 98 9.88 15.83 4.47
CA TYR A 98 9.00 16.66 5.28
C TYR A 98 9.01 16.28 6.76
N ASP A 99 9.93 15.44 7.23
CA ASP A 99 10.00 15.07 8.64
C ASP A 99 10.26 16.29 9.55
N LEU A 100 9.34 16.57 10.46
CA LEU A 100 9.46 17.61 11.49
C LEU A 100 10.00 17.07 12.83
N ASN A 101 10.13 15.75 12.96
CA ASN A 101 10.68 15.13 14.14
C ASN A 101 12.17 15.50 14.26
N GLY A 102 12.57 16.04 15.42
CA GLY A 102 13.95 16.51 15.63
C GLY A 102 14.43 17.70 14.78
N LYS A 103 13.62 18.25 13.86
CA LYS A 103 14.01 19.40 13.03
C LYS A 103 14.15 20.68 13.86
N THR A 104 15.29 21.35 13.73
CA THR A 104 15.55 22.67 14.35
C THR A 104 14.91 23.77 13.49
N ILE A 105 14.08 24.60 14.11
CA ILE A 105 13.40 25.72 13.46
C ILE A 105 14.08 27.00 13.95
N LYS A 106 14.66 27.80 13.06
CA LYS A 106 15.33 29.04 13.45
C LYS A 106 14.31 30.13 13.78
N GLN A 107 14.73 31.12 14.56
CA GLN A 107 13.89 32.28 14.86
C GLN A 107 13.50 33.02 13.57
N GLY A 108 12.20 33.26 13.38
CA GLY A 108 11.65 33.89 12.17
C GLY A 108 11.47 32.95 10.97
N GLU A 109 11.90 31.69 11.07
CA GLU A 109 11.69 30.68 10.05
C GLU A 109 10.29 30.06 10.17
N THR A 110 9.58 29.95 9.05
CA THR A 110 8.36 29.16 8.97
C THR A 110 8.68 27.85 8.26
N VAL A 111 8.45 26.73 8.94
CA VAL A 111 8.59 25.39 8.36
C VAL A 111 7.24 24.69 8.32
N TYR A 112 7.07 23.83 7.33
CA TYR A 112 5.94 22.92 7.22
C TYR A 112 6.46 21.50 6.99
N GLY A 113 5.64 20.51 7.33
CA GLY A 113 5.99 19.12 7.14
C GLY A 113 5.00 18.15 7.79
N LEU A 114 5.46 16.92 7.95
CA LEU A 114 4.68 15.76 8.36
C LEU A 114 5.19 15.24 9.71
N ILE A 115 4.27 14.70 10.50
CA ILE A 115 4.54 14.07 11.79
C ILE A 115 3.74 12.79 11.86
N GLY A 116 4.40 11.67 12.14
CA GLY A 116 3.76 10.40 12.45
C GLY A 116 3.40 10.31 13.92
N SER A 117 2.17 9.90 14.23
CA SER A 117 1.76 9.58 15.60
C SER A 117 1.04 8.25 15.66
N ASN A 118 1.20 7.54 16.79
CA ASN A 118 0.34 6.42 17.13
C ASN A 118 -0.77 6.93 18.06
N SER A 119 -2.02 6.84 17.62
CA SER A 119 -3.16 7.20 18.45
C SER A 119 -4.10 6.02 18.62
N ASN A 120 -4.43 5.73 19.88
CA ASN A 120 -5.54 4.87 20.27
C ASN A 120 -6.77 5.68 20.73
N SER A 121 -6.72 7.01 20.59
CA SER A 121 -7.81 7.93 20.97
C SER A 121 -8.27 8.78 19.79
N TYR A 122 -9.56 9.14 19.82
CA TYR A 122 -10.17 10.10 18.89
C TYR A 122 -10.16 11.53 19.42
N ASP A 123 -9.53 11.76 20.59
CA ASP A 123 -9.40 13.09 21.18
C ASP A 123 -8.61 14.04 20.26
N SER A 124 -9.02 15.30 20.27
CA SER A 124 -8.34 16.34 19.48
C SER A 124 -6.89 16.54 19.94
N ILE A 125 -5.99 16.72 18.97
CA ILE A 125 -4.57 17.00 19.21
C ILE A 125 -4.37 18.50 19.39
N LYS A 126 -3.64 18.87 20.44
CA LYS A 126 -3.26 20.26 20.76
C LYS A 126 -1.74 20.36 20.82
N ILE A 127 -1.22 21.48 20.32
CA ILE A 127 0.19 21.86 20.46
C ILE A 127 0.33 22.58 21.81
N LYS A 128 1.28 22.13 22.64
CA LYS A 128 1.66 22.80 23.88
C LYS A 128 3.12 23.21 23.81
N LYS A 129 3.42 24.41 24.31
CA LYS A 129 4.80 24.82 24.56
C LYS A 129 5.31 24.06 25.80
N VAL A 130 6.56 23.61 25.75
CA VAL A 130 7.27 23.07 26.92
C VAL A 130 7.93 24.27 27.59
N GLU A 131 7.58 24.55 28.84
CA GLU A 131 8.27 25.54 29.69
C GLU A 131 9.56 24.96 30.25
#